data_AF-A0A2R3IY68-F1
#
_entry.id   AF-A0A2R3IY68-F1
#
_cell.length_a   1.000
_cell.length_b   1.000
_cell.length_c   1.000
_cell.angle_alpha   90.00
_cell.angle_beta   90.00
_cell.angle_gamma   90.00
#
_symmetry.space_group_name_H-M   'P 1'
#
loop_
_entity.id
_entity.type
_entity.pdbx_description
1 polymer ?
#
loop_
_entity_poly.entity_id
_entity_poly.type
_entity_poly.pdbx_seq_one_letter_code
_entity_poly.pdbx_strand_id
1 'polypeptide(L)'
;MNTDTQTAYRSLATHFYTTRFPEIPVSALDELDEFRIIGALLRAAPEYRPDYFRRLRNALVLDQKLRGHFWIAQEVNRTRNPVTVLGLPRKRKQARRQRISDDDFASWVRALLAKGLGVEAGALMLISMTGARPCELSFKY
;
A
#
# COMPACT_ATOMS: atom_id res chain seq x y z
N MET A 1 -0.35 1.58 -16.72
CA MET A 1 -0.51 1.48 -15.26
C MET A 1 -1.99 1.26 -14.97
N ASN A 2 -2.35 0.28 -14.14
CA ASN A 2 -3.76 -0.03 -13.85
C ASN A 2 -4.42 1.16 -13.09
N THR A 3 -5.68 1.48 -13.39
CA THR A 3 -6.46 2.57 -12.78
C THR A 3 -6.49 2.46 -11.26
N ASP A 4 -6.66 1.27 -10.72
CA ASP A 4 -6.67 1.04 -9.26
C ASP A 4 -5.33 1.40 -8.61
N THR A 5 -4.23 1.13 -9.32
CA THR A 5 -2.88 1.47 -8.85
C THR A 5 -2.67 2.98 -8.86
N GLN A 6 -3.21 3.69 -9.85
CA GLN A 6 -3.17 5.16 -9.91
C GLN A 6 -3.96 5.78 -8.76
N THR A 7 -5.18 5.33 -8.51
CA THR A 7 -6.01 5.81 -7.39
C THR A 7 -5.33 5.56 -6.04
N ALA A 8 -4.78 4.37 -5.83
CA ALA A 8 -4.05 4.05 -4.61
C ALA A 8 -2.80 4.92 -4.41
N TYR A 9 -2.11 5.31 -5.49
CA TYR A 9 -0.93 6.17 -5.41
C TYR A 9 -1.33 7.62 -5.13
N ARG A 10 -2.38 8.13 -5.78
CA ARG A 10 -2.92 9.48 -5.48
C ARG A 10 -3.32 9.59 -4.02
N SER A 11 -4.12 8.64 -3.52
CA SER A 11 -4.54 8.63 -2.11
C SER A 11 -3.35 8.59 -1.14
N LEU A 12 -2.33 7.79 -1.46
CA LEU A 12 -1.11 7.70 -0.66
C LEU A 12 -0.32 9.01 -0.63
N ALA A 13 -0.20 9.70 -1.77
CA ALA A 13 0.46 11.00 -1.87
C ALA A 13 -0.34 12.07 -1.10
N THR A 14 -1.65 12.16 -1.31
CA THR A 14 -2.53 13.07 -0.57
C THR A 14 -2.39 12.90 0.94
N HIS A 15 -2.48 11.66 1.43
CA HIS A 15 -2.31 11.37 2.85
C HIS A 15 -0.93 11.82 3.37
N PHE A 16 0.13 11.62 2.59
CA PHE A 16 1.46 12.08 2.98
C PHE A 16 1.50 13.60 3.13
N TYR A 17 0.96 14.36 2.18
CA TYR A 17 0.95 15.81 2.28
C TYR A 17 0.13 16.31 3.47
N THR A 18 -1.09 15.80 3.66
CA THR A 18 -1.96 16.22 4.78
C THR A 18 -1.36 15.86 6.15
N THR A 19 -0.58 14.78 6.23
CA THR A 19 0.08 14.36 7.48
C THR A 19 1.33 15.19 7.77
N ARG A 20 2.11 15.54 6.72
CA ARG A 20 3.43 16.18 6.90
C ARG A 20 3.41 17.70 6.76
N PHE A 21 2.35 18.26 6.17
CA PHE A 21 2.11 19.70 6.00
C PHE A 21 0.66 20.04 6.40
N PRO A 22 0.24 19.79 7.65
CA PRO A 22 -1.12 20.07 8.10
C PRO A 22 -1.52 21.55 7.98
N GLU A 23 -0.54 22.45 7.97
CA GLU A 23 -0.70 23.89 7.80
C GLU A 23 -0.97 24.32 6.35
N ILE A 24 -0.69 23.45 5.37
CA ILE A 24 -0.88 23.75 3.94
C ILE A 24 -2.19 23.12 3.47
N PRO A 25 -3.18 23.91 3.02
CA PRO A 25 -4.42 23.36 2.51
C PRO A 25 -4.15 22.55 1.23
N VAL A 26 -4.98 21.54 0.97
CA VAL A 26 -4.83 20.64 -0.19
C VAL A 26 -4.80 21.42 -1.52
N SER A 27 -5.51 22.54 -1.59
CA SER A 27 -5.56 23.45 -2.75
C SER A 27 -4.25 24.21 -3.01
N ALA A 28 -3.38 24.34 -2.00
CA ALA A 28 -2.09 25.03 -2.09
C ALA A 28 -0.91 24.05 -2.18
N LEU A 29 -1.15 22.75 -2.36
CA LEU A 29 -0.08 21.75 -2.48
C LEU A 29 0.81 21.97 -3.70
N ASP A 30 0.35 22.71 -4.71
CA ASP A 30 1.16 23.05 -5.88
C ASP A 30 2.26 24.09 -5.56
N GLU A 31 2.19 24.75 -4.41
CA GLU A 31 3.22 25.69 -3.93
C GLU A 31 4.39 24.99 -3.22
N LEU A 32 4.31 23.67 -3.02
CA LEU A 32 5.38 22.89 -2.41
C LEU A 32 6.55 22.70 -3.39
N ASP A 33 7.71 23.24 -3.01
CA ASP A 33 8.98 22.99 -3.72
C ASP A 33 9.54 21.57 -3.48
N GLU A 34 10.55 21.19 -4.26
CA GLU A 34 11.19 19.88 -4.12
C GLU A 34 11.83 19.66 -2.74
N PHE A 35 12.40 20.72 -2.14
CA PHE A 35 13.14 20.62 -0.89
C PHE A 35 12.23 20.29 0.28
N ARG A 36 11.04 20.88 0.33
CA ARG A 36 10.01 20.59 1.33
C ARG A 36 9.57 19.14 1.21
N ILE A 37 9.26 18.68 0.01
CA ILE A 37 8.78 17.31 -0.23
C ILE A 37 9.86 16.28 0.12
N ILE A 38 11.07 16.44 -0.40
CA ILE A 38 12.20 15.54 -0.14
C ILE A 38 12.58 15.57 1.34
N GLY A 39 12.66 16.74 1.95
CA GLY A 39 12.96 16.91 3.36
C GLY A 39 11.94 16.19 4.25
N ALA A 40 10.64 16.35 3.96
CA ALA A 40 9.58 15.64 4.70
C ALA A 40 9.68 14.12 4.50
N LEU A 41 9.97 13.66 3.27
CA LEU A 41 10.12 12.24 2.96
C LEU A 41 11.31 11.62 3.70
N LEU A 42 12.44 12.32 3.75
CA LEU A 42 13.65 11.88 4.45
C LEU A 42 13.47 11.87 5.97
N ARG A 43 12.86 12.92 6.55
CA ARG A 43 12.54 12.95 8.00
C ARG A 43 11.62 11.81 8.41
N ALA A 44 10.67 11.45 7.55
CA ALA A 44 9.73 10.36 7.78
C ALA A 44 10.33 8.96 7.53
N ALA A 45 11.49 8.86 6.88
CA ALA A 45 12.06 7.59 6.47
C ALA A 45 12.27 6.56 7.60
N PRO A 46 12.72 6.94 8.82
CA PRO A 46 12.89 6.00 9.93
C PRO A 46 11.58 5.36 10.41
N GLU A 47 10.45 6.06 10.25
CA GLU A 47 9.13 5.57 10.64
C GLU A 47 8.59 4.49 9.69
N TYR A 48 9.14 4.45 8.47
CA TYR A 48 8.69 3.61 7.38
C TYR A 48 9.55 2.36 7.18
N ARG A 49 8.90 1.33 6.65
CA ARG A 49 9.63 0.18 6.10
C ARG A 49 10.25 0.56 4.76
N PRO A 50 11.39 -0.03 4.38
CA PRO A 50 11.99 0.20 3.05
C PRO A 50 11.01 0.03 1.88
N ASP A 51 10.18 -1.02 1.91
CA ASP A 51 9.16 -1.26 0.87
C ASP A 51 8.10 -0.17 0.81
N TYR A 52 7.65 0.30 1.98
CA TYR A 52 6.67 1.37 2.07
C TYR A 52 7.28 2.69 1.61
N PHE A 53 8.51 3.01 2.01
CA PHE A 53 9.24 4.19 1.54
C PHE A 53 9.33 4.20 0.02
N ARG A 54 9.72 3.08 -0.60
CA ARG A 54 9.78 2.97 -2.07
C ARG A 54 8.41 3.21 -2.72
N ARG A 55 7.35 2.61 -2.16
CA ARG A 55 5.97 2.79 -2.65
C ARG A 55 5.51 4.25 -2.52
N LEU A 56 5.76 4.87 -1.36
CA LEU A 56 5.44 6.26 -1.10
C LEU A 56 6.20 7.20 -2.04
N ARG A 57 7.51 7.00 -2.21
CA ARG A 57 8.31 7.77 -3.17
C ARG A 57 7.71 7.67 -4.58
N ASN A 58 7.39 6.46 -5.05
CA ASN A 58 6.79 6.29 -6.38
C ASN A 58 5.41 6.95 -6.50
N ALA A 59 4.62 6.97 -5.42
CA ALA A 59 3.35 7.68 -5.38
C ALA A 59 3.52 9.19 -5.48
N LEU A 60 4.50 9.77 -4.75
CA LEU A 60 4.84 11.19 -4.85
C LEU A 60 5.35 11.56 -6.25
N VAL A 61 6.20 10.72 -6.85
CA VAL A 61 6.68 10.92 -8.23
C VAL A 61 5.52 10.93 -9.22
N LEU A 62 4.56 10.01 -9.08
CA LEU A 62 3.38 9.97 -9.95
C LEU A 62 2.51 11.23 -9.75
N ASP A 63 2.22 11.59 -8.50
CA ASP A 63 1.40 12.74 -8.18
C ASP A 63 2.00 14.04 -8.73
N GLN A 64 3.30 14.27 -8.54
CA GLN A 64 4.01 15.43 -9.10
C GLN A 64 4.01 15.43 -10.63
N LYS A 65 4.14 14.28 -11.30
CA LYS A 65 3.98 14.19 -12.77
C LYS A 65 2.57 14.57 -13.23
N LEU A 66 1.55 14.16 -12.49
CA LEU A 66 0.15 14.47 -12.82
C LEU A 66 -0.18 15.95 -12.61
N ARG A 67 0.52 16.62 -11.69
CA ARG A 67 0.46 18.07 -11.49
C ARG A 67 1.31 18.87 -12.49
N GLY A 68 2.07 18.22 -13.36
CA GLY A 68 2.96 18.86 -14.33
C GLY A 68 4.34 19.25 -13.79
N HIS A 69 4.65 18.90 -12.54
CA HIS A 69 5.91 19.21 -11.87
C HIS A 69 6.98 18.15 -12.15
N PHE A 70 7.40 18.05 -13.41
CA PHE A 70 8.33 17.00 -13.86
C PHE A 70 9.72 17.08 -13.19
N TRP A 71 10.20 18.30 -12.93
CA TRP A 71 11.48 18.52 -12.22
C TRP A 71 11.42 17.98 -10.78
N ILE A 72 10.41 18.38 -10.02
CA ILE A 72 10.18 17.89 -8.65
C ILE A 72 10.06 16.36 -8.65
N ALA A 73 9.30 15.79 -9.58
CA ALA A 73 9.16 14.35 -9.72
C ALA A 73 10.52 13.65 -9.96
N GLN A 74 11.42 14.25 -10.74
CA GLN A 74 12.75 13.72 -10.99
C GLN A 74 13.61 13.71 -9.70
N GLU A 75 13.61 14.81 -8.95
CA GLU A 75 14.38 14.95 -7.71
C GLU A 75 13.87 14.00 -6.61
N VAL A 76 12.55 13.90 -6.45
CA VAL A 76 11.93 12.92 -5.53
C VAL A 76 12.29 11.49 -5.94
N ASN A 77 12.34 11.18 -7.23
CA ASN A 77 12.70 9.84 -7.71
C ASN A 77 14.17 9.49 -7.42
N ARG A 78 15.08 10.47 -7.49
CA ARG A 78 16.51 10.31 -7.16
C ARG A 78 16.75 10.07 -5.68
N THR A 79 15.81 10.49 -4.82
CA THR A 79 15.89 10.31 -3.37
C THR A 79 15.98 8.82 -2.99
N ARG A 80 17.03 8.47 -2.24
CA ARG A 80 17.24 7.13 -1.69
C ARG A 80 16.83 7.07 -0.23
N ASN A 81 16.37 5.91 0.22
CA ASN A 81 16.00 5.73 1.62
C ASN A 81 17.27 5.74 2.51
N PRO A 82 17.41 6.70 3.45
CA PRO A 82 18.58 6.78 4.32
C PRO A 82 18.72 5.53 5.20
N VAL A 83 17.61 4.91 5.61
CA VAL A 83 17.63 3.67 6.41
C VAL A 83 18.31 2.52 5.67
N THR A 84 18.14 2.45 4.34
CA THR A 84 18.81 1.42 3.54
C THR A 84 20.23 1.77 3.17
N VAL A 85 20.51 3.04 2.85
CA VAL A 85 21.83 3.49 2.38
C VAL A 85 22.84 3.56 3.53
N LEU A 86 22.40 4.02 4.71
CA LEU A 86 23.25 4.20 5.88
C LEU A 86 23.24 2.98 6.83
N GLY A 87 22.57 1.89 6.46
CA GLY A 87 22.51 0.68 7.28
C GLY A 87 21.80 0.86 8.63
N LEU A 88 20.89 1.83 8.75
CA LEU A 88 20.19 2.12 10.01
C LEU A 88 19.21 1.00 10.41
N PRO A 89 18.82 0.91 11.71
CA PRO A 89 17.82 -0.04 12.17
C PRO A 89 16.52 0.02 11.37
N ARG A 90 16.09 -1.12 10.84
CA ARG A 90 14.89 -1.24 9.99
C ARG A 90 13.66 -1.61 10.82
N LYS A 91 12.52 -1.00 10.50
CA LYS A 91 11.22 -1.39 11.05
C LYS A 91 10.87 -2.85 10.65
N ARG A 92 10.86 -3.76 11.62
CA ARG A 92 10.68 -5.22 11.43
C ARG A 92 9.31 -5.58 10.89
N LYS A 93 9.20 -6.56 9.97
CA LYS A 93 7.93 -7.14 9.46
C LYS A 93 7.11 -7.74 10.58
N GLN A 94 5.86 -7.29 10.71
CA GLN A 94 4.91 -7.94 11.60
C GLN A 94 4.74 -9.36 11.06
N ALA A 95 5.01 -10.34 11.90
CA ALA A 95 4.74 -11.73 11.57
C ALA A 95 3.23 -11.87 11.35
N ARG A 96 2.83 -12.37 10.19
CA ARG A 96 1.44 -12.73 9.88
C ARG A 96 1.38 -14.24 9.80
N ARG A 97 0.38 -14.85 10.44
CA ARG A 97 0.11 -16.28 10.31
C ARG A 97 -0.23 -16.55 8.83
N GLN A 98 0.60 -17.34 8.16
CA GLN A 98 0.49 -17.58 6.71
C GLN A 98 -0.37 -18.80 6.38
N ARG A 99 -0.67 -19.64 7.38
CA ARG A 99 -1.41 -20.90 7.22
C ARG A 99 -2.38 -21.10 8.37
N ILE A 100 -3.56 -21.61 8.04
CA ILE A 100 -4.51 -22.18 8.99
C ILE A 100 -4.21 -23.68 9.08
N SER A 101 -4.50 -24.32 10.21
CA SER A 101 -4.46 -25.78 10.29
C SER A 101 -5.69 -26.40 9.61
N ASP A 102 -5.59 -27.67 9.25
CA ASP A 102 -6.72 -28.41 8.68
C ASP A 102 -7.90 -28.50 9.67
N ASP A 103 -7.61 -28.58 10.97
CA ASP A 103 -8.62 -28.56 12.03
C ASP A 103 -9.35 -27.20 12.11
N ASP A 104 -8.60 -26.09 12.05
CA ASP A 104 -9.16 -24.73 12.03
C ASP A 104 -10.05 -24.57 10.78
N PHE A 105 -9.57 -25.06 9.63
CA PHE A 105 -10.31 -25.03 8.37
C PHE A 105 -11.62 -25.83 8.45
N ALA A 106 -11.58 -27.06 8.93
CA ALA A 106 -12.76 -27.91 9.07
C ALA A 106 -13.77 -27.33 10.06
N SER A 107 -13.31 -26.66 11.12
CA SER A 107 -14.16 -25.92 12.04
C SER A 107 -14.89 -24.76 11.34
N TRP A 108 -14.18 -23.99 10.52
CA TRP A 108 -14.77 -22.87 9.77
C TRP A 108 -15.82 -23.32 8.76
N VAL A 109 -15.54 -24.37 7.98
CA VAL A 109 -16.49 -24.93 7.02
C VAL A 109 -17.78 -25.37 7.73
N ARG A 110 -17.64 -26.12 8.84
CA ARG A 110 -18.81 -26.56 9.65
C ARG A 110 -19.61 -25.37 10.19
N ALA A 111 -18.93 -24.34 10.69
CA ALA A 111 -19.59 -23.15 11.21
C ALA A 111 -20.33 -22.35 10.12
N LEU A 112 -19.80 -22.28 8.90
CA LEU A 112 -20.47 -21.63 7.75
C LEU A 112 -21.72 -22.42 7.35
N LEU A 113 -21.61 -23.74 7.22
CA LEU A 113 -22.75 -24.60 6.90
C LEU A 113 -23.86 -24.51 7.96
N ALA A 114 -23.50 -24.51 9.26
CA ALA A 114 -24.46 -24.36 10.35
C ALA A 114 -25.19 -23.01 10.33
N LYS A 115 -24.59 -21.97 9.72
CA LYS A 115 -25.20 -20.65 9.52
C LYS A 115 -25.98 -20.52 8.22
N GLY A 116 -26.10 -21.59 7.43
CA GLY A 116 -26.74 -21.57 6.11
C GLY A 116 -25.92 -20.89 5.01
N LEU A 117 -24.63 -20.61 5.26
CA LEU A 117 -23.71 -19.95 4.33
C LEU A 117 -23.03 -20.97 3.43
N GLY A 118 -23.84 -21.69 2.64
CA GLY A 118 -23.38 -22.80 1.81
C GLY A 118 -22.46 -22.37 0.66
N VAL A 119 -22.72 -21.19 0.08
CA VAL A 119 -21.91 -20.63 -1.02
C VAL A 119 -20.51 -20.28 -0.51
N GLU A 120 -20.41 -19.66 0.65
CA GLU A 120 -19.15 -19.28 1.31
C GLU A 120 -18.35 -20.52 1.72
N ALA A 121 -19.02 -21.54 2.26
CA ALA A 121 -18.40 -22.83 2.57
C ALA A 121 -17.82 -23.48 1.30
N GLY A 122 -18.59 -23.52 0.21
CA GLY A 122 -18.14 -24.04 -1.09
C GLY A 122 -16.98 -23.24 -1.66
N ALA A 123 -17.04 -21.90 -1.62
CA ALA A 123 -15.96 -21.04 -2.06
C ALA A 123 -14.68 -21.27 -1.26
N LEU A 124 -14.78 -21.40 0.07
CA LEU A 124 -13.65 -21.68 0.95
C LEU A 124 -13.00 -23.04 0.62
N MET A 125 -13.81 -24.06 0.35
CA MET A 125 -13.32 -25.38 -0.11
C MET A 125 -12.62 -25.30 -1.47
N LEU A 126 -13.21 -24.61 -2.44
CA LEU A 126 -12.63 -24.44 -3.77
C LEU A 126 -11.27 -23.71 -3.69
N ILE A 127 -11.16 -22.64 -2.91
CA ILE A 127 -9.90 -21.91 -2.70
C ILE A 127 -8.85 -22.84 -2.09
N SER A 128 -9.22 -23.63 -1.08
CA SER A 128 -8.30 -24.55 -0.41
C SER A 128 -7.75 -25.61 -1.37
N MET A 129 -8.61 -26.17 -2.24
CA MET A 129 -8.22 -27.21 -3.19
C MET A 129 -7.46 -26.69 -4.40
N THR A 130 -7.78 -25.50 -4.90
CA THR A 130 -7.24 -24.97 -6.17
C THR A 130 -6.17 -23.90 -6.00
N GLY A 131 -6.10 -23.25 -4.83
CA GLY A 131 -5.29 -22.06 -4.63
C GLY A 131 -5.79 -20.83 -5.37
N ALA A 132 -6.99 -20.87 -5.96
CA ALA A 132 -7.59 -19.72 -6.67
C ALA A 132 -7.74 -18.51 -5.73
N ARG A 133 -7.46 -17.32 -6.24
CA ARG A 133 -7.68 -16.08 -5.48
C ARG A 133 -9.18 -15.80 -5.39
N PRO A 134 -9.68 -15.18 -4.31
CA PRO A 134 -11.11 -14.85 -4.19
C PRO A 134 -11.67 -14.05 -5.38
N CYS A 135 -10.87 -13.17 -5.99
CA CYS A 135 -11.27 -12.39 -7.17
C CYS A 135 -11.39 -13.23 -8.47
N GLU A 136 -10.82 -14.44 -8.50
CA GLU A 136 -10.91 -15.36 -9.63
C GLU A 136 -12.18 -16.24 -9.56
N LEU A 137 -12.86 -16.26 -8.41
CA LEU A 137 -14.11 -17.02 -8.23
C LEU A 137 -15.35 -16.29 -8.76
N SER A 138 -15.31 -14.97 -8.92
CA SER A 138 -16.44 -14.22 -9.47
C SER A 138 -16.46 -14.41 -10.99
N PHE A 139 -17.20 -15.40 -11.47
CA PHE A 139 -17.53 -15.49 -12.88
C PHE A 139 -18.54 -14.37 -13.21
N LYS A 140 -18.07 -13.36 -13.94
CA LYS A 140 -18.96 -12.39 -14.58
C LYS A 140 -19.67 -13.11 -15.72
N TYR A 141 -20.93 -13.48 -15.52
CA TYR A 141 -21.86 -13.79 -16.61
C TYR A 141 -22.68 -12.54 -16.92
#